data_AF-D3B990-F1
#
_entry.id   AF-D3B990-F1
#
_cell.length_a   1.000
_cell.length_b   1.000
_cell.length_c   1.000
_cell.angle_alpha   90.00
_cell.angle_beta   90.00
_cell.angle_gamma   90.00
#
_symmetry.space_group_name_H-M   'P 1'
#
loop_
_entity.id
_entity.type
_entity.pdbx_description
1 polymer ?
#
loop_
_entity_poly.entity_id
_entity_poly.type
_entity_poly.pdbx_seq_one_letter_code
_entity_poly.pdbx_strand_id
1 'polypeptide(L)'
;MDIECQTKVDYLQQARKTTRPSTKGLTVYKERGSVILQINNSAKTSFNLEESLSKYYASFIHEGKMTLEMVLPGGTFCNILISKASPELLTKLYSILKVVLESPQDIIDLDLASNKPSKDDEAIEV
;
A
#
# COMPACT_ATOMS: atom_id res chain seq x y z
N MET A 1 2.13 9.24 4.91
CA MET A 1 3.49 8.90 4.44
C MET A 1 3.40 8.57 2.97
N ASP A 2 4.03 9.38 2.12
CA ASP A 2 4.06 9.14 0.68
C ASP A 2 5.37 8.46 0.30
N ILE A 3 5.28 7.45 -0.58
CA ILE A 3 6.41 6.70 -1.11
C ILE A 3 6.37 6.82 -2.63
N GLU A 4 7.34 7.53 -3.20
CA GLU A 4 7.57 7.50 -4.64
C GLU A 4 8.16 6.14 -5.03
N CYS A 5 7.44 5.40 -5.88
CA CYS A 5 7.85 4.08 -6.34
C CYS A 5 7.03 3.65 -7.57
N GLN A 6 7.49 2.59 -8.23
CA GLN A 6 6.69 1.85 -9.19
C GLN A 6 5.93 0.73 -8.49
N THR A 7 4.63 0.64 -8.75
CA THR A 7 3.74 -0.36 -8.18
C THR A 7 3.08 -1.18 -9.26
N LYS A 8 2.89 -2.48 -9.05
CA LYS A 8 2.08 -3.33 -9.92
C LYS A 8 1.20 -4.20 -9.04
N VAL A 9 -0.11 -4.14 -9.26
CA VAL A 9 -1.06 -5.05 -8.60
C VAL A 9 -1.22 -6.27 -9.48
N ASP A 10 -1.10 -7.47 -8.95
CA ASP A 10 -1.26 -8.72 -9.69
C ASP A 10 -2.38 -9.54 -9.04
N TYR A 11 -3.53 -9.61 -9.70
CA TYR A 11 -4.71 -10.29 -9.18
C TYR A 11 -4.60 -11.79 -9.45
N LEU A 12 -4.37 -12.57 -8.40
CA LEU A 12 -4.26 -14.01 -8.51
C LEU A 12 -5.65 -14.57 -8.86
N GLN A 13 -5.70 -15.49 -9.82
CA GLN A 13 -6.92 -16.19 -10.29
C GLN A 13 -7.92 -15.37 -11.13
N GLN A 14 -7.75 -14.06 -11.30
CA GLN A 14 -8.55 -13.31 -12.29
C GLN A 14 -7.93 -13.46 -13.67
N ALA A 15 -8.66 -14.07 -14.61
CA ALA A 15 -8.20 -14.28 -15.98
C ALA A 15 -7.79 -12.94 -16.65
N ARG A 16 -6.47 -12.75 -16.77
CA ARG A 16 -5.76 -11.85 -17.71
C ARG A 16 -6.34 -10.43 -17.85
N LYS A 17 -6.54 -9.69 -16.76
CA LYS A 17 -6.41 -8.21 -16.86
C LYS A 17 -4.93 -7.89 -16.75
N THR A 18 -4.31 -7.46 -17.86
CA THR A 18 -2.93 -7.00 -17.86
C THR A 18 -2.81 -5.80 -16.94
N THR A 19 -2.26 -5.99 -15.76
CA THR A 19 -2.04 -4.88 -14.82
C THR A 19 -0.78 -4.15 -15.24
N ARG A 20 -0.99 -2.92 -15.73
CA ARG A 20 0.10 -2.02 -16.07
C ARG A 20 0.73 -1.53 -14.77
N PRO A 21 2.07 -1.45 -14.68
CA PRO A 21 2.71 -0.79 -13.55
C PRO A 21 2.20 0.65 -13.43
N SER A 22 1.78 1.05 -12.22
CA SER A 22 1.55 2.45 -11.88
C SER A 22 2.88 3.06 -11.43
N THR A 23 3.16 4.28 -11.89
CA THR A 23 4.38 5.01 -11.53
C THR A 23 4.14 6.09 -10.48
N LYS A 24 2.91 6.25 -9.97
CA LYS A 24 2.58 7.37 -9.07
C LYS A 24 2.80 7.07 -7.57
N GLY A 25 3.40 5.93 -7.23
CA GLY A 25 3.77 5.61 -5.85
C GLY A 25 2.65 5.03 -4.97
N LEU A 26 2.86 5.12 -3.66
CA LEU A 26 1.98 4.66 -2.59
C LEU A 26 1.82 5.74 -1.53
N THR A 27 0.67 5.78 -0.87
CA THR A 27 0.44 6.62 0.31
C THR A 27 -0.07 5.74 1.45
N VAL A 28 0.54 5.85 2.62
CA VAL A 28 0.11 5.18 3.86
C VAL A 28 -0.34 6.22 4.87
N TYR A 29 -1.54 6.08 5.39
CA TYR A 29 -2.13 7.03 6.34
C TYR A 29 -3.07 6.32 7.31
N LYS A 30 -3.42 7.01 8.40
CA LYS A 30 -4.49 6.57 9.28
C LYS A 30 -5.81 7.22 8.89
N GLU A 31 -6.88 6.42 8.81
CA GLU A 31 -8.25 6.89 8.66
C GLU A 31 -9.15 6.17 9.66
N ARG A 32 -9.83 6.93 10.53
CA ARG A 32 -10.78 6.39 11.53
C ARG A 32 -10.18 5.29 12.41
N GLY A 33 -8.88 5.36 12.69
CA GLY A 33 -8.15 4.38 13.51
C GLY A 33 -7.55 3.21 12.74
N SER A 34 -7.85 3.06 11.45
CA SER A 34 -7.28 2.02 10.59
C SER A 34 -6.12 2.53 9.76
N VAL A 35 -5.17 1.67 9.43
CA VAL A 35 -4.03 1.98 8.55
C VAL A 35 -4.41 1.67 7.10
N ILE A 36 -4.49 2.72 6.30
CA ILE A 36 -4.85 2.62 4.88
C ILE A 36 -3.59 2.69 4.02
N LEU A 37 -3.43 1.71 3.14
CA LEU A 37 -2.50 1.75 2.02
C LEU A 37 -3.25 2.12 0.75
N GLN A 38 -2.91 3.26 0.18
CA GLN A 38 -3.44 3.72 -1.10
C GLN A 38 -2.39 3.57 -2.20
N ILE A 39 -2.77 2.93 -3.29
CA ILE A 39 -2.02 2.94 -4.54
C ILE A 39 -2.44 4.17 -5.32
N ASN A 40 -1.47 5.05 -5.54
CA ASN A 40 -1.67 6.20 -6.39
C ASN A 40 -1.64 5.69 -7.83
N ASN A 41 -2.82 5.51 -8.41
CA ASN A 41 -3.05 5.19 -9.81
C ASN A 41 -4.25 6.02 -10.29
N SER A 42 -4.64 5.89 -11.56
CA SER A 42 -5.80 6.61 -12.11
C SER A 42 -7.14 6.23 -11.46
N ALA A 43 -7.21 5.07 -10.81
CA ALA A 43 -8.39 4.60 -10.09
C ALA A 43 -8.00 4.33 -8.61
N LYS A 44 -7.76 5.43 -7.86
CA LYS A 44 -7.25 5.44 -6.48
C LYS A 44 -7.70 4.19 -5.71
N THR A 45 -6.80 3.21 -5.58
CA THR A 45 -7.12 1.91 -4.99
C THR A 45 -6.62 1.89 -3.56
N SER A 46 -7.51 1.72 -2.59
CA SER A 46 -7.16 1.74 -1.16
C SER A 46 -7.40 0.37 -0.52
N PHE A 47 -6.54 0.01 0.42
CA PHE A 47 -6.61 -1.23 1.19
C PHE A 47 -6.54 -0.88 2.68
N ASN A 48 -7.50 -1.38 3.46
CA ASN A 48 -7.39 -1.42 4.91
C ASN A 48 -6.39 -2.52 5.27
N LEU A 49 -5.22 -2.17 5.79
CA LEU A 49 -4.13 -3.12 5.97
C LEU A 49 -4.47 -4.19 7.01
N GLU A 50 -5.23 -3.84 8.05
CA GLU A 50 -5.64 -4.76 9.10
C GLU A 50 -6.55 -5.88 8.58
N GLU A 51 -7.35 -5.59 7.55
CA GLU A 51 -8.26 -6.57 6.94
C GLU A 51 -7.64 -7.25 5.72
N SER A 52 -6.83 -6.51 4.98
CA SER A 52 -6.39 -6.91 3.64
C SER A 52 -4.98 -7.47 3.63
N LEU A 53 -4.08 -7.10 4.55
CA LEU A 53 -2.71 -7.60 4.50
C LEU A 53 -2.65 -9.05 4.97
N SER A 54 -2.17 -9.96 4.11
CA SER A 54 -1.97 -11.36 4.47
C SER A 54 -0.51 -11.64 4.80
N LYS A 55 0.41 -11.23 3.92
CA LYS A 55 1.85 -11.41 4.07
C LYS A 55 2.61 -10.26 3.41
N TYR A 56 3.87 -10.11 3.80
CA TYR A 56 4.82 -9.23 3.14
C TYR A 56 6.14 -9.97 2.86
N TYR A 57 6.83 -9.59 1.79
CA TYR A 57 8.12 -10.13 1.40
C TYR A 57 9.13 -8.99 1.27
N ALA A 58 10.07 -8.95 2.21
CA ALA A 58 10.97 -7.83 2.46
C ALA A 58 12.45 -8.10 2.11
N SER A 59 12.77 -9.22 1.47
CA SER A 59 14.16 -9.66 1.23
C SER A 59 15.01 -8.70 0.41
N PHE A 60 14.38 -7.79 -0.36
CA PHE A 60 15.05 -6.88 -1.30
C PHE A 60 14.81 -5.39 -0.97
N ILE A 61 14.55 -5.05 0.31
CA ILE A 61 14.36 -3.66 0.74
C ILE A 61 15.53 -2.76 0.35
N HIS A 62 16.76 -3.26 0.48
CA HIS A 62 17.99 -2.54 0.13
C HIS A 62 18.09 -2.20 -1.37
N GLU A 63 17.40 -2.95 -2.24
CA GLU A 63 17.26 -2.66 -3.67
C GLU A 63 16.02 -1.80 -4.00
N GLY A 64 15.30 -1.33 -2.99
CA GLY A 64 14.07 -0.57 -3.16
C GLY A 64 12.89 -1.41 -3.65
N LYS A 65 12.85 -2.72 -3.30
CA LYS A 65 11.81 -3.67 -3.72
C LYS A 65 11.14 -4.37 -2.53
N MET A 66 9.84 -4.59 -2.65
CA MET A 66 9.04 -5.33 -1.67
C MET A 66 7.78 -5.87 -2.36
N THR A 67 7.25 -6.98 -1.87
CA THR A 67 5.96 -7.52 -2.32
C THR A 67 5.00 -7.63 -1.15
N LEU A 68 3.76 -7.21 -1.33
CA LEU A 68 2.67 -7.38 -0.36
C LEU A 68 1.66 -8.37 -0.93
N GLU A 69 1.28 -9.38 -0.16
CA GLU A 69 0.17 -10.27 -0.47
C GLU A 69 -1.06 -9.77 0.27
N MET A 70 -2.11 -9.45 -0.48
CA MET A 70 -3.35 -8.88 0.01
C MET A 70 -4.52 -9.83 -0.22
N VAL A 71 -5.41 -9.96 0.77
CA VAL A 71 -6.73 -10.56 0.66
C VAL A 71 -7.71 -9.51 0.18
N LEU A 72 -8.54 -9.86 -0.79
CA LEU A 72 -9.61 -9.03 -1.32
C LEU A 72 -10.96 -9.48 -0.75
N PRO A 73 -11.97 -8.58 -0.74
CA PRO A 73 -13.34 -8.96 -0.45
C PRO A 73 -13.78 -10.16 -1.31
N GLY A 74 -14.32 -11.19 -0.67
CA GLY A 74 -14.66 -12.46 -1.33
C GLY A 74 -13.58 -13.54 -1.27
N GLY A 75 -12.48 -13.32 -0.53
CA GLY A 75 -11.48 -14.36 -0.22
C GLY A 75 -10.48 -14.63 -1.36
N THR A 76 -10.43 -13.77 -2.37
CA THR A 76 -9.40 -13.83 -3.42
C THR A 76 -8.15 -13.07 -2.99
N PHE A 77 -7.04 -13.24 -3.72
CA PHE A 77 -5.76 -12.65 -3.36
C PHE A 77 -5.20 -11.78 -4.48
N CYS A 78 -4.46 -10.74 -4.13
CA CYS A 78 -3.60 -10.01 -5.06
C CYS A 78 -2.23 -9.72 -4.47
N ASN A 79 -1.23 -9.60 -5.33
CA ASN A 79 0.11 -9.19 -4.95
C ASN A 79 0.34 -7.74 -5.37
N ILE A 80 0.79 -6.89 -4.45
CA ILE A 80 1.28 -5.55 -4.77
C ILE A 80 2.80 -5.63 -4.82
N LEU A 81 3.36 -5.54 -6.03
CA LEU A 81 4.79 -5.47 -6.25
C LEU A 81 5.24 -4.02 -6.20
N ILE A 82 6.21 -3.71 -5.36
CA ILE A 82 6.80 -2.39 -5.17
C ILE A 82 8.24 -2.44 -5.66
N SER A 83 8.65 -1.45 -6.44
CA SER A 83 10.02 -1.34 -6.97
C SER A 83 10.44 0.12 -7.13
N LYS A 84 11.75 0.36 -7.18
CA LYS A 84 12.34 1.71 -7.28
C LYS A 84 11.92 2.66 -6.15
N ALA A 85 11.61 2.13 -4.98
CA ALA A 85 11.35 2.93 -3.80
C ALA A 85 12.67 3.31 -3.11
N SER A 86 12.66 4.40 -2.34
CA SER A 86 13.75 4.66 -1.39
C SER A 86 13.82 3.54 -0.35
N PRO A 87 14.99 2.88 -0.14
CA PRO A 87 15.15 1.84 0.87
C PRO A 87 14.78 2.30 2.29
N GLU A 88 15.02 3.57 2.62
CA GLU A 88 14.66 4.15 3.92
C GLU A 88 13.14 4.19 4.11
N LEU A 89 12.40 4.70 3.11
CA LEU A 89 10.94 4.76 3.16
C LEU A 89 10.32 3.36 3.14
N LEU A 90 10.93 2.44 2.40
CA LEU A 90 10.48 1.05 2.35
C LEU A 90 10.74 0.31 3.68
N THR A 91 11.80 0.68 4.40
CA THR A 91 12.06 0.19 5.77
C THR A 91 11.01 0.71 6.75
N LYS A 92 10.62 1.99 6.64
CA LYS A 92 9.51 2.54 7.44
C LYS A 92 8.19 1.83 7.14
N LEU A 93 7.89 1.59 5.86
CA LEU A 93 6.74 0.79 5.44
C LEU A 93 6.79 -0.61 6.06
N TYR A 94 7.93 -1.29 5.98
CA TYR A 94 8.13 -2.60 6.58
C TYR A 94 7.79 -2.62 8.08
N SER A 95 8.29 -1.63 8.84
CA SER A 95 7.98 -1.52 10.27
C SER A 95 6.47 -1.38 10.54
N ILE A 96 5.76 -0.60 9.72
CA ILE A 96 4.30 -0.45 9.84
C ILE A 96 3.60 -1.79 9.54
N LEU A 97 3.96 -2.45 8.45
CA LEU A 97 3.37 -3.74 8.06
C LEU A 97 3.61 -4.82 9.12
N LYS A 98 4.79 -4.80 9.75
CA LYS A 98 5.12 -5.69 10.85
C LYS A 98 4.21 -5.46 12.05
N VAL A 99 3.98 -4.21 12.45
CA VAL A 99 3.03 -3.88 13.53
C VAL A 99 1.63 -4.37 13.19
N VAL A 100 1.16 -4.12 11.95
CA VAL A 100 -0.18 -4.54 11.52
C VAL A 100 -0.37 -6.06 11.64
N LEU A 101 0.61 -6.87 11.23
CA LEU A 101 0.48 -8.34 11.26
C LEU A 101 0.80 -8.97 12.62
N GLU A 102 1.80 -8.47 13.33
CA GLU A 102 2.38 -9.15 14.48
C GLU A 102 2.00 -8.51 15.81
N SER A 103 1.59 -7.24 15.82
CA SER A 103 1.28 -6.50 17.05
C SER A 103 0.15 -5.49 16.82
N PRO A 104 -1.04 -5.94 16.38
CA PRO A 104 -2.12 -5.04 15.99
C PRO A 104 -2.62 -4.13 17.11
N GLN A 105 -2.41 -4.51 18.38
CA GLN A 105 -2.71 -3.67 19.53
C GLN A 105 -1.90 -2.35 19.56
N ASP A 106 -0.70 -2.34 18.97
CA ASP A 106 0.19 -1.17 18.94
C ASP A 106 -0.16 -0.23 17.76
N ILE A 107 -1.16 -0.57 16.95
CA ILE A 107 -1.60 0.28 15.84
C ILE A 107 -2.10 1.63 16.32
N ILE A 108 -2.69 1.72 17.51
CA ILE A 108 -3.19 2.99 18.05
C ILE A 108 -2.04 4.00 18.20
N ASP A 109 -0.88 3.54 18.62
CA ASP A 109 0.30 4.36 18.92
C ASP A 109 1.20 4.63 17.69
N LEU A 110 0.93 4.00 16.55
CA LEU A 110 1.65 4.25 15.30
C LEU A 110 1.54 5.73 14.87
N ASP A 111 2.63 6.47 14.94
CA ASP A 111 2.66 7.86 14.48
C ASP A 111 2.70 7.92 12.94
N LEU A 112 1.50 7.92 12.34
CA LEU A 112 1.29 8.19 10.93
C LEU A 112 0.52 9.49 10.82
N ALA A 113 1.01 10.41 9.98
CA ALA A 113 0.28 11.64 9.68
C ALA A 113 -1.18 11.28 9.34
N SER A 114 -2.11 11.87 10.10
CA SER A 114 -3.56 11.77 9.87
C SER A 114 -3.96 12.65 8.69
N ASN A 115 -3.26 12.47 7.57
CA ASN A 115 -3.52 13.18 6.33
C ASN A 115 -4.26 12.22 5.41
N LYS A 116 -5.57 12.40 5.28
CA LYS A 116 -6.22 12.04 4.01
C LYS A 116 -5.45 12.76 2.90
N PRO A 117 -5.15 12.12 1.75
CA PRO A 117 -4.72 12.87 0.59
C PRO A 117 -5.77 13.97 0.34
N SER A 118 -5.33 15.24 0.33
CA SER A 118 -6.23 16.38 0.23
C SER A 118 -7.10 16.26 -1.03
N LYS A 119 -8.35 16.74 -0.95
CA LYS A 119 -9.32 16.76 -2.05
C LYS A 119 -8.95 17.75 -3.17
N ASP A 120 -7.71 18.25 -3.23
CA ASP A 120 -7.32 19.34 -4.13
C ASP A 120 -6.93 18.87 -5.55
N ASP A 121 -7.28 17.64 -5.93
CA ASP A 121 -7.23 17.16 -7.31
C ASP A 121 -8.63 17.16 -7.98
N GLU A 122 -9.61 17.87 -7.42
CA GLU A 122 -10.83 18.29 -8.14
C GLU A 122 -10.64 19.71 -8.68
N ALA A 123 -9.81 19.84 -9.71
CA ALA A 123 -9.85 20.99 -10.61
C ALA A 123 -9.65 20.50 -12.04
N ILE A 124 -10.75 20.45 -12.80
CA ILE A 124 -10.92 21.14 -14.08
C ILE A 124 -12.44 21.21 -14.30
N GLU A 125 -13.00 22.39 -14.04
CA GLU A 125 -14.18 22.87 -14.76
C GLU A 125 -13.81 22.98 -16.25
N VAL A 126 -14.58 22.34 -17.13
CA VAL A 126 -15.04 22.92 -18.42
C VAL A 126 -16.41 22.35 -18.74
#